data_AF-A0AAP8LAF0-F1
#
_entry.id   AF-A0AAP8LAF0-F1
#
_cell.length_a   1.000
_cell.length_b   1.000
_cell.length_c   1.000
_cell.angle_alpha   90.00
_cell.angle_beta   90.00
_cell.angle_gamma   90.00
#
_symmetry.space_group_name_H-M   'P 1'
#
loop_
_entity.id
_entity.type
_entity.pdbx_description
1 polymer ?
#
loop_
_entity_poly.entity_id
_entity_poly.type
_entity_poly.pdbx_seq_one_letter_code
_entity_poly.pdbx_strand_id
1 'polypeptide(L)'
;KETFAQLQAFVAKYMPVLAEKIELYSGDRPIFDMFGVEDEIGRALDKQVPLKSGGYLVIDQTEAMTTIDVNTGSFLGQRNLEETVFRTNLEAAQAVARQLRLRNLGGIIIIDFIDMDDAEHRRQVLRTLEKA
;
A
#
# COMPACT_ATOMS: atom_id res chain seq x y z
N LYS A 1 -6.21 21.89 20.25
CA LYS A 1 -7.25 22.95 20.37
C LYS A 1 -7.11 24.02 19.29
N GLU A 2 -5.92 24.57 19.06
CA GLU A 2 -5.69 25.55 17.98
C GLU A 2 -6.03 25.01 16.57
N THR A 3 -5.52 23.81 16.22
CA THR A 3 -5.80 23.15 14.94
C THR A 3 -7.30 22.93 14.69
N PHE A 4 -8.08 22.62 15.74
CA PHE A 4 -9.53 22.44 15.64
C PHE A 4 -10.24 23.74 15.25
N ALA A 5 -9.87 24.86 15.88
CA ALA A 5 -10.44 26.17 15.54
C ALA A 5 -10.09 26.59 14.09
N GLN A 6 -8.85 26.35 13.66
CA GLN A 6 -8.43 26.60 12.27
C GLN A 6 -9.22 25.73 11.28
N LEU A 7 -9.41 24.45 11.59
CA LEU A 7 -10.15 23.51 10.74
C LEU A 7 -11.64 23.87 10.65
N GLN A 8 -12.29 24.24 11.77
CA GLN A 8 -13.66 24.75 11.75
C GLN A 8 -13.77 26.03 10.90
N ALA A 9 -12.82 26.96 11.10
CA ALA A 9 -12.52 28.11 10.25
C ALA A 9 -12.65 27.81 8.75
N PHE A 10 -11.82 26.86 8.33
CA PHE A 10 -11.66 26.44 6.95
C PHE A 10 -12.92 25.76 6.40
N VAL A 11 -13.46 24.79 7.13
CA VAL A 11 -14.59 23.99 6.66
C VAL A 11 -15.89 24.81 6.62
N ALA A 12 -16.12 25.73 7.57
CA ALA A 12 -17.25 26.66 7.50
C ALA A 12 -17.22 27.53 6.24
N LYS A 13 -16.02 27.91 5.78
CA LYS A 13 -15.84 28.75 4.58
C LYS A 13 -15.98 27.98 3.27
N TYR A 14 -15.42 26.77 3.19
CA TYR A 14 -15.28 26.05 1.91
C TYR A 14 -16.15 24.80 1.77
N MET A 15 -16.55 24.16 2.88
CA MET A 15 -17.29 22.90 2.90
C MET A 15 -18.30 22.85 4.06
N PRO A 16 -19.27 23.78 4.14
CA PRO A 16 -20.12 23.95 5.32
C PRO A 16 -20.91 22.68 5.72
N VAL A 17 -21.23 21.80 4.75
CA VAL A 17 -21.91 20.51 4.99
C VAL A 17 -21.08 19.55 5.86
N LEU A 18 -19.76 19.73 5.93
CA LEU A 18 -18.87 18.91 6.76
C LEU A 18 -18.60 19.53 8.14
N ALA A 19 -19.03 20.76 8.40
CA ALA A 19 -18.69 21.48 9.63
C ALA A 19 -19.22 20.76 10.88
N GLU A 20 -20.42 20.18 10.80
CA GLU A 20 -21.04 19.42 11.89
C GLU A 20 -20.36 18.07 12.16
N LYS A 21 -19.52 17.58 11.24
CA LYS A 21 -18.79 16.31 11.40
C LYS A 21 -17.44 16.47 12.10
N ILE A 22 -17.03 17.71 12.40
CA ILE A 22 -15.74 18.00 13.03
C ILE A 22 -15.90 17.99 14.55
N GLU A 23 -15.28 17.01 15.19
CA GLU A 23 -15.30 16.87 16.64
C GLU A 23 -13.88 17.00 17.21
N LEU A 24 -13.77 17.68 18.36
CA LEU A 24 -12.52 17.76 19.09
C LEU A 24 -12.35 16.50 19.93
N TYR A 25 -11.41 15.65 19.53
CA TYR A 25 -10.97 14.55 20.37
C TYR A 25 -10.21 15.08 21.60
N SER A 26 -10.66 14.69 22.80
CA SER A 26 -10.08 15.09 24.09
C SER A 26 -9.77 13.91 25.02
N GLY A 27 -9.62 12.70 24.45
CA GLY A 27 -9.23 11.52 25.22
C GLY A 27 -7.76 11.58 25.64
N ASP A 28 -7.42 10.85 26.71
CA ASP A 28 -6.06 10.80 27.26
C ASP A 28 -5.09 9.98 26.41
N ARG A 29 -5.59 9.06 25.57
CA ARG A 29 -4.78 8.25 24.65
C ARG A 29 -4.78 8.90 23.26
N PRO A 30 -3.68 8.83 22.48
CA PRO A 30 -3.68 9.27 21.10
C PRO A 30 -4.80 8.59 20.28
N ILE A 31 -5.46 9.36 19.41
CA ILE A 31 -6.62 8.86 18.65
C ILE A 31 -6.23 7.70 17.71
N PHE A 32 -5.05 7.73 17.10
CA PHE A 32 -4.58 6.66 16.21
C PHE A 32 -4.29 5.36 16.98
N ASP A 33 -3.68 5.45 18.16
CA ASP A 33 -3.48 4.30 19.05
C ASP A 33 -4.81 3.65 19.43
N MET A 34 -5.82 4.46 19.76
CA MET A 34 -7.15 3.97 20.13
C MET A 34 -7.81 3.13 19.02
N PHE A 35 -7.58 3.49 17.75
CA PHE A 35 -8.12 2.78 16.59
C PHE A 35 -7.14 1.77 15.98
N GLY A 36 -5.96 1.57 16.56
CA GLY A 36 -4.93 0.68 16.02
C GLY A 36 -4.30 1.16 14.71
N VAL A 37 -4.49 2.44 14.36
CA VAL A 37 -3.99 3.02 13.11
C VAL A 37 -2.46 3.17 13.16
N GLU A 38 -1.88 3.43 14.32
CA GLU A 38 -0.42 3.58 14.47
C GLU A 38 0.34 2.31 14.08
N ASP A 39 -0.15 1.15 14.52
CA ASP A 39 0.39 -0.16 14.15
C ASP A 39 0.24 -0.43 12.65
N GLU A 40 -0.89 -0.04 12.06
CA GLU A 40 -1.11 -0.17 10.61
C GLU A 40 -0.20 0.75 9.80
N ILE A 41 0.03 1.98 10.26
CA ILE A 41 0.98 2.92 9.64
C ILE A 41 2.40 2.34 9.73
N GLY A 42 2.82 1.88 10.91
CA GLY A 42 4.14 1.25 11.10
C GLY A 42 4.36 0.09 10.13
N ARG A 43 3.43 -0.87 10.09
CA ARG A 43 3.48 -2.00 9.14
C ARG A 43 3.43 -1.56 7.68
N ALA A 44 2.70 -0.49 7.37
CA ALA A 44 2.61 0.03 6.01
C ALA A 44 3.92 0.69 5.56
N LEU A 45 4.75 1.20 6.48
CA LEU A 45 6.04 1.82 6.21
C LEU A 45 7.20 0.83 6.27
N ASP A 46 7.01 -0.36 6.84
CA ASP A 46 8.03 -1.42 6.91
C ASP A 46 8.61 -1.76 5.54
N LYS A 47 9.92 -1.98 5.47
CA LYS A 47 10.61 -2.33 4.22
C LYS A 47 10.04 -3.58 3.55
N GLN A 48 9.58 -4.55 4.34
CA GLN A 48 8.95 -5.78 3.84
C GLN A 48 7.44 -5.71 4.02
N VAL A 49 6.71 -5.93 2.93
CA VAL A 49 5.24 -5.90 2.92
C VAL A 49 4.72 -7.31 2.63
N PRO A 50 4.07 -8.00 3.58
CA PRO A 50 3.57 -9.35 3.36
C PRO A 50 2.40 -9.37 2.36
N LEU A 51 2.36 -10.42 1.56
CA LEU A 51 1.26 -10.77 0.66
C LEU A 51 0.42 -11.89 1.30
N LYS A 52 -0.88 -11.92 1.04
CA LYS A 52 -1.84 -12.93 1.55
C LYS A 52 -1.46 -14.35 1.11
N SER A 53 -0.84 -14.50 -0.05
CA SER A 53 -0.33 -15.77 -0.55
C SER A 53 0.92 -16.28 0.18
N GLY A 54 1.45 -15.54 1.16
CA GLY A 54 2.65 -15.90 1.91
C GLY A 54 3.95 -15.43 1.27
N GLY A 55 3.88 -14.77 0.11
CA GLY A 55 4.97 -13.96 -0.43
C GLY A 55 5.12 -12.62 0.29
N TYR A 56 6.08 -11.82 -0.16
CA TYR A 56 6.28 -10.47 0.35
C TYR A 56 6.93 -9.58 -0.70
N LEU A 57 6.68 -8.28 -0.60
CA LEU A 57 7.38 -7.25 -1.33
C LEU A 57 8.55 -6.74 -0.50
N VAL A 58 9.65 -6.37 -1.15
CA VAL A 58 10.72 -5.58 -0.56
C VAL A 58 10.76 -4.24 -1.26
N ILE A 59 10.60 -3.14 -0.53
CA ILE A 59 10.57 -1.78 -1.10
C ILE A 59 11.85 -1.06 -0.68
N ASP A 60 12.68 -0.70 -1.65
CA ASP A 60 13.93 0.03 -1.45
C ASP A 60 13.92 1.38 -2.15
N GLN A 61 14.09 2.45 -1.37
CA GLN A 61 14.15 3.81 -1.89
C GLN A 61 15.60 4.29 -1.93
N THR A 62 16.02 4.76 -3.10
CA THR A 62 17.30 5.42 -3.31
C THR A 62 17.06 6.89 -3.68
N GLU A 63 18.14 7.65 -3.86
CA GLU A 63 18.06 9.08 -4.23
C GLU A 63 17.33 9.30 -5.57
N ALA A 64 17.52 8.41 -6.54
CA ALA A 64 17.01 8.60 -7.90
C ALA A 64 15.76 7.77 -8.22
N MET A 65 15.56 6.64 -7.53
CA MET A 65 14.49 5.69 -7.86
C MET A 65 14.07 4.84 -6.67
N THR A 66 12.90 4.23 -6.79
CA THR A 66 12.41 3.18 -5.88
C THR A 66 12.39 1.85 -6.60
N THR A 67 12.98 0.82 -6.00
CA THR A 67 12.92 -0.57 -6.48
C THR A 67 11.95 -1.37 -5.60
N ILE A 68 11.18 -2.26 -6.22
CA ILE A 68 10.25 -3.14 -5.53
C ILE A 68 10.45 -4.57 -6.03
N ASP A 69 10.88 -5.46 -5.14
CA ASP A 69 11.11 -6.87 -5.45
C ASP A 69 9.94 -7.73 -4.96
N VAL A 70 9.47 -8.66 -5.80
CA VAL A 70 8.41 -9.60 -5.45
C VAL A 70 9.02 -10.96 -5.10
N ASN A 71 8.82 -11.44 -3.88
CA ASN A 71 9.31 -12.74 -3.44
C ASN A 71 8.15 -13.70 -3.16
N THR A 72 8.19 -14.89 -3.77
CA THR A 72 7.39 -16.03 -3.30
C THR A 72 8.00 -16.52 -2.00
N GLY A 73 7.26 -16.48 -0.88
CA GLY A 73 7.76 -17.04 0.37
C GLY A 73 7.95 -18.56 0.28
N SER A 74 8.12 -19.23 1.42
CA SER A 74 8.34 -20.68 1.49
C SER A 74 7.16 -21.55 1.01
N PHE A 75 6.05 -20.95 0.58
CA PHE A 75 4.82 -21.62 0.16
C PHE A 75 4.81 -21.91 -1.36
N LEU A 76 5.74 -22.75 -1.82
CA LEU A 76 5.71 -23.29 -3.17
C LEU A 76 4.94 -24.63 -3.14
N GLY A 77 3.64 -24.57 -3.43
CA GLY A 77 2.80 -25.76 -3.53
C GLY A 77 3.35 -26.72 -4.60
N GLN A 78 3.57 -27.99 -4.24
CA GLN A 78 4.28 -29.00 -5.05
C GLN A 78 3.66 -29.34 -6.42
N ARG A 79 2.54 -28.71 -6.83
CA ARG A 79 1.78 -29.14 -8.02
C ARG A 79 1.51 -28.09 -9.09
N ASN A 80 1.78 -26.79 -8.89
CA ASN A 80 1.69 -25.83 -9.99
C ASN A 80 2.47 -24.53 -9.69
N LEU A 81 3.79 -24.56 -9.94
CA LEU A 81 4.68 -23.43 -9.68
C LEU A 81 4.28 -22.19 -10.50
N GLU A 82 3.96 -22.38 -11.78
CA GLU A 82 3.60 -21.30 -12.70
C GLU A 82 2.33 -20.55 -12.26
N GLU A 83 1.28 -21.29 -11.89
CA GLU A 83 0.04 -20.68 -11.40
C GLU A 83 0.25 -19.97 -10.05
N THR A 84 1.12 -20.50 -9.20
CA THR A 84 1.47 -19.87 -7.92
C THR A 84 2.19 -18.55 -8.15
N VAL A 85 3.20 -18.54 -9.02
CA VAL A 85 3.93 -17.34 -9.43
C VAL A 85 2.98 -16.29 -10.02
N PHE A 86 2.10 -16.71 -10.92
CA PHE A 86 1.14 -15.81 -11.54
C PHE A 86 0.20 -15.15 -10.51
N ARG A 87 -0.36 -15.95 -9.58
CA ARG A 87 -1.20 -15.42 -8.50
C ARG A 87 -0.44 -14.47 -7.57
N THR A 88 0.80 -14.81 -7.23
CA THR A 88 1.64 -13.93 -6.39
C THR A 88 1.96 -12.61 -7.09
N ASN A 89 2.26 -12.62 -8.39
CA ASN A 89 2.49 -11.39 -9.15
C ASN A 89 1.22 -10.53 -9.30
N LEU A 90 0.04 -11.13 -9.49
CA LEU A 90 -1.23 -10.40 -9.50
C LEU A 90 -1.50 -9.71 -8.16
N GLU A 91 -1.26 -10.42 -7.07
CA GLU A 91 -1.40 -9.87 -5.73
C GLU A 91 -0.38 -8.75 -5.48
N ALA A 92 0.87 -8.97 -5.87
CA ALA A 92 1.94 -7.99 -5.80
C ALA A 92 1.57 -6.70 -6.54
N ALA A 93 1.01 -6.79 -7.75
CA ALA A 93 0.60 -5.61 -8.51
C ALA A 93 -0.42 -4.73 -7.75
N GLN A 94 -1.40 -5.34 -7.09
CA GLN A 94 -2.38 -4.62 -6.27
C GLN A 94 -1.73 -4.00 -5.02
N ALA A 95 -0.86 -4.77 -4.35
CA ALA A 95 -0.16 -4.32 -3.17
C ALA A 95 0.80 -3.16 -3.47
N VAL A 96 1.53 -3.21 -4.58
CA VAL A 96 2.41 -2.14 -5.06
C VAL A 96 1.61 -0.85 -5.26
N ALA A 97 0.50 -0.88 -6.01
CA ALA A 97 -0.32 0.31 -6.24
C ALA A 97 -0.81 0.95 -4.93
N ARG A 98 -1.21 0.12 -3.95
CA ARG A 98 -1.58 0.59 -2.61
C ARG A 98 -0.39 1.22 -1.88
N GLN A 99 0.79 0.59 -1.92
CA GLN A 99 1.99 1.07 -1.24
C GLN A 99 2.50 2.39 -1.80
N LEU A 100 2.46 2.57 -3.13
CA LEU A 100 2.81 3.84 -3.76
C LEU A 100 1.95 5.00 -3.23
N ARG A 101 0.64 4.77 -3.06
CA ARG A 101 -0.28 5.77 -2.48
C ARG A 101 -0.05 6.00 -0.99
N LEU A 102 0.09 4.92 -0.21
CA LEU A 102 0.28 5.02 1.25
C LEU A 102 1.58 5.73 1.61
N ARG A 103 2.66 5.47 0.88
CA ARG A 103 3.99 6.06 1.10
C ARG A 103 4.20 7.37 0.33
N ASN A 104 3.23 7.77 -0.50
CA ASN A 104 3.34 8.91 -1.40
C ASN A 104 4.63 8.87 -2.26
N LEU A 105 4.92 7.69 -2.82
CA LEU A 105 6.12 7.46 -3.66
C LEU A 105 5.86 7.94 -5.09
N GLY A 106 6.84 8.66 -5.66
CA GLY A 106 6.81 9.16 -7.03
C GLY A 106 8.20 9.19 -7.65
N GLY A 107 8.27 9.51 -8.94
CA GLY A 107 9.50 9.43 -9.73
C GLY A 107 9.67 8.07 -10.42
N ILE A 108 10.92 7.63 -10.58
CA ILE A 108 11.21 6.36 -11.24
C ILE A 108 10.94 5.21 -10.26
N ILE A 109 10.04 4.32 -10.64
CA ILE A 109 9.70 3.11 -9.88
C ILE A 109 10.01 1.90 -10.76
N ILE A 110 10.83 0.99 -10.26
CA ILE A 110 11.16 -0.27 -10.91
C ILE A 110 10.55 -1.40 -10.09
N ILE A 111 9.78 -2.26 -10.74
CA ILE A 111 9.15 -3.41 -10.09
C ILE A 111 9.71 -4.67 -10.72
N ASP A 112 10.37 -5.51 -9.92
CA ASP A 112 10.89 -6.80 -10.33
C ASP A 112 9.88 -7.90 -9.97
N PHE A 113 9.02 -8.22 -10.94
CA PHE A 113 8.08 -9.33 -10.82
C PHE A 113 8.81 -10.66 -11.05
N ILE A 114 8.32 -11.72 -10.42
CA ILE A 114 8.86 -13.07 -10.62
C ILE A 114 8.64 -13.49 -12.09
N ASP A 115 9.63 -14.15 -12.68
CA ASP A 115 9.58 -14.60 -14.07
C ASP A 115 8.32 -15.44 -14.38
N MET A 116 7.68 -15.10 -15.51
CA MET A 116 6.50 -15.81 -16.03
C MET A 116 6.75 -16.17 -17.48
N ASP A 117 6.58 -17.44 -17.85
CA ASP A 117 6.73 -17.92 -19.23
C ASP A 117 5.56 -17.49 -20.14
N ASP A 118 4.33 -17.57 -19.62
CA ASP A 118 3.13 -17.19 -20.38
C ASP A 118 2.99 -15.65 -20.57
N ALA A 119 2.86 -15.26 -21.83
CA ALA A 119 2.64 -13.87 -22.23
C ALA A 119 1.25 -13.31 -21.83
N GLU A 120 0.22 -14.15 -21.70
CA GLU A 120 -1.08 -13.74 -21.16
C GLU A 120 -0.96 -13.41 -19.66
N HIS A 121 -0.22 -14.21 -18.89
CA HIS A 121 0.04 -13.93 -17.47
C HIS A 121 0.73 -12.57 -17.30
N ARG A 122 1.81 -12.30 -18.05
CA ARG A 122 2.47 -10.98 -18.06
C ARG A 122 1.50 -9.84 -18.37
N ARG A 123 0.64 -10.00 -19.38
CA ARG A 123 -0.36 -8.99 -19.76
C ARG A 123 -1.44 -8.77 -18.71
N GLN A 124 -1.82 -9.80 -17.95
CA GLN A 124 -2.81 -9.66 -16.88
C GLN A 124 -2.25 -8.95 -15.65
N VAL A 125 -0.98 -9.22 -15.29
CA VAL A 125 -0.28 -8.51 -14.21
C VAL A 125 -0.15 -7.03 -14.53
N LEU A 126 0.31 -6.67 -15.74
CA LEU A 126 0.41 -5.28 -16.17
C LEU A 126 -0.94 -4.56 -16.14
N ARG A 127 -1.99 -5.17 -16.69
CA ARG A 127 -3.36 -4.61 -16.65
C ARG A 127 -3.89 -4.43 -15.23
N THR A 128 -3.47 -5.28 -14.30
CA THR A 128 -3.87 -5.16 -12.89
C THR A 128 -3.18 -3.97 -12.25
N LEU A 129 -1.88 -3.77 -12.52
CA LEU A 129 -1.12 -2.62 -12.04
C LEU A 129 -1.68 -1.30 -12.58
N GLU A 130 -2.05 -1.25 -13.87
CA GLU A 130 -2.63 -0.04 -14.51
C GLU A 130 -4.01 0.35 -13.96
N LYS A 131 -4.78 -0.61 -13.45
CA LYS A 131 -6.15 -0.36 -12.95
C LYS A 131 -6.20 -0.01 -11.47
N ALA A 132 -5.15 -0.32 -10.70
CA ALA A 132 -5.17 -0.36 -9.24
C ALA A 132 -4.83 0.99 -8.59
#